data_AF-A0A0L6U766-F1
#
_entry.id   AF-A0A0L6U766-F1
#
_cell.length_a   1.000
_cell.length_b   1.000
_cell.length_c   1.000
_cell.angle_alpha   90.00
_cell.angle_beta   90.00
_cell.angle_gamma   90.00
#
_symmetry.space_group_name_H-M   'P 1'
#
loop_
_entity.id
_entity.type
_entity.pdbx_description
1 polymer ?
#
loop_
_entity_poly.entity_id
_entity_poly.type
_entity_poly.pdbx_seq_one_letter_code
_entity_poly.pdbx_strand_id
1 'polypeptide(L)'
;SLQLTVESTTCMLKEESKIYPATTSANQKPLTTTKVSSGMDKVNSTVLKTSIEGIPLLTNNNYIIWRIRVLNLFDLIGLKDQLVKDKNTVFPAEDNKLLKSILVAKLDSLVQTNNKARVFQSFLHTPYTSNDITGFITTMKGFQARLIEVGWEFPADGLGHLVLDKFPPNMNTIADMITHSGKDVTIDSVLDHLRLHADNQHVRASGSGTKSDPITLFTNEVDTRCKRGAHNTAANHTEENCWFLHP
;
A
#
# COMPACT_ATOMS: atom_id res chain seq x y z
N SER A 1 -6.90 -14.54 -13.80
CA SER A 1 -6.32 -14.20 -12.49
C SER A 1 -7.36 -13.49 -11.66
N LEU A 2 -7.78 -14.09 -10.54
CA LEU A 2 -8.62 -13.42 -9.55
C LEU A 2 -7.68 -12.58 -8.69
N GLN A 3 -7.80 -11.24 -8.75
CA GLN A 3 -7.17 -10.34 -7.79
C GLN A 3 -8.11 -10.26 -6.60
N LEU A 4 -7.74 -10.91 -5.50
CA LEU A 4 -8.39 -10.75 -4.20
C LEU A 4 -7.52 -9.79 -3.39
N THR A 5 -7.97 -8.55 -3.28
CA THR A 5 -7.37 -7.58 -2.36
C THR A 5 -7.75 -7.97 -0.94
N VAL A 6 -6.78 -8.50 -0.19
CA VAL A 6 -6.96 -8.88 1.21
C VAL A 6 -6.46 -7.71 2.06
N GLU A 7 -7.39 -6.86 2.49
CA GLU A 7 -7.09 -5.87 3.51
C GLU A 7 -6.82 -6.57 4.85
N SER A 8 -5.58 -6.48 5.32
CA SER A 8 -5.14 -7.04 6.60
C SER A 8 -5.75 -6.24 7.75
N THR A 9 -6.71 -6.82 8.47
CA THR A 9 -7.13 -6.30 9.77
C THR A 9 -6.44 -7.10 10.87
N THR A 10 -5.45 -6.49 11.51
CA THR A 10 -4.77 -7.02 12.69
C THR A 10 -5.78 -7.12 13.84
N CYS A 11 -6.22 -8.33 14.19
CA CYS A 11 -7.08 -8.57 15.36
C CYS A 11 -6.21 -8.88 16.58
N MET A 12 -5.99 -7.87 17.43
CA MET A 12 -5.46 -8.05 18.78
C MET A 12 -6.62 -8.45 19.70
N LEU A 13 -6.63 -9.71 20.16
CA LEU A 13 -7.56 -10.17 21.19
C LEU A 13 -7.04 -9.70 22.57
N LYS A 14 -7.71 -8.73 23.17
CA LYS A 14 -7.70 -8.54 24.64
C LYS A 14 -9.01 -9.10 25.19
N GLU A 15 -8.85 -10.08 26.06
CA GLU A 15 -9.90 -10.81 26.76
C GLU A 15 -10.15 -10.12 28.10
N GLU A 16 -11.33 -9.56 28.32
CA GLU A 16 -11.84 -9.28 29.67
C GLU A 16 -13.31 -9.68 29.79
N SER A 17 -13.52 -10.67 30.64
CA SER A 17 -14.79 -11.21 31.09
C SER A 17 -15.45 -10.31 32.14
N LYS A 18 -16.77 -10.07 32.04
CA LYS A 18 -17.63 -9.82 33.21
C LYS A 18 -19.09 -10.22 32.93
N ILE A 19 -19.69 -10.83 33.94
CA ILE A 19 -20.95 -11.61 33.92
C ILE A 19 -22.09 -10.83 34.61
N TYR A 20 -23.34 -11.13 34.20
CA TYR A 20 -24.67 -11.03 34.86
C TYR A 20 -25.57 -9.80 34.55
N PRO A 21 -26.92 -9.90 34.69
CA PRO A 21 -27.85 -10.97 34.27
C PRO A 21 -29.09 -10.43 33.48
N ALA A 22 -29.97 -11.35 33.07
CA ALA A 22 -31.16 -11.15 32.23
C ALA A 22 -32.36 -10.44 32.90
N THR A 23 -33.16 -9.74 32.07
CA THR A 23 -34.56 -9.41 32.37
C THR A 23 -35.44 -9.62 31.14
N THR A 24 -36.48 -10.42 31.31
CA THR A 24 -37.56 -10.78 30.39
C THR A 24 -38.64 -9.68 30.33
N SER A 25 -39.20 -9.37 29.15
CA SER A 25 -40.66 -9.12 28.98
C SER A 25 -41.06 -9.07 27.51
N ALA A 26 -42.34 -9.33 27.26
CA ALA A 26 -42.89 -9.93 26.06
C ALA A 26 -43.65 -8.98 25.11
N ASN A 27 -43.86 -9.53 23.90
CA ASN A 27 -44.99 -9.32 22.96
C ASN A 27 -45.15 -8.00 22.21
N GLN A 28 -44.94 -8.06 20.88
CA GLN A 28 -45.91 -7.63 19.84
C GLN A 28 -45.54 -8.26 18.47
N LYS A 29 -46.58 -8.63 17.69
CA LYS A 29 -46.57 -9.35 16.38
C LYS A 29 -47.25 -8.46 15.32
N PRO A 30 -47.10 -8.69 14.01
CA PRO A 30 -45.90 -8.68 13.17
C PRO A 30 -45.93 -7.49 12.17
N LEU A 31 -44.81 -6.81 11.93
CA LEU A 31 -44.70 -5.91 10.78
C LEU A 31 -43.94 -6.64 9.66
N THR A 32 -44.61 -6.78 8.52
CA THR A 32 -44.12 -7.41 7.30
C THR A 32 -42.95 -6.59 6.74
N THR A 33 -41.73 -6.91 7.17
CA THR A 33 -40.52 -6.52 6.46
C THR A 33 -40.09 -7.71 5.63
N THR A 34 -40.14 -7.55 4.31
CA THR A 34 -39.51 -8.46 3.35
C THR A 34 -38.03 -8.54 3.68
N LYS A 35 -37.66 -9.48 4.56
CA LYS A 35 -36.29 -9.92 4.74
C LYS A 35 -35.88 -10.53 3.41
N VAL A 36 -34.95 -9.88 2.71
CA VAL A 36 -34.09 -10.58 1.76
C VAL A 36 -33.34 -11.62 2.61
N SER A 37 -33.89 -12.84 2.64
CA SER A 37 -33.28 -13.99 3.30
C SER A 37 -31.92 -14.18 2.67
N SER A 38 -30.85 -13.99 3.45
CA SER A 38 -29.55 -14.47 3.02
C SER A 38 -29.68 -16.00 2.85
N GLY A 39 -29.09 -16.58 1.81
CA GLY A 39 -29.12 -18.04 1.60
C GLY A 39 -28.61 -18.84 2.81
N MET A 40 -27.84 -18.17 3.68
CA MET A 40 -27.27 -18.70 4.91
C MET A 40 -28.31 -19.08 5.98
N ASP A 41 -29.46 -18.40 6.02
CA ASP A 41 -30.52 -18.68 7.00
C ASP A 41 -31.13 -20.09 6.83
N LYS A 42 -30.86 -20.75 5.70
CA LYS A 42 -31.37 -22.09 5.36
C LYS A 42 -30.37 -23.23 5.59
N VAL A 43 -29.09 -22.96 5.83
CA VAL A 43 -28.06 -24.02 5.91
C VAL A 43 -27.85 -24.44 7.36
N ASN A 44 -27.89 -25.75 7.64
CA ASN A 44 -27.62 -26.28 8.98
C ASN A 44 -26.18 -25.93 9.41
N SER A 45 -26.05 -25.23 10.55
CA SER A 45 -24.76 -24.81 11.14
C SER A 45 -23.77 -25.98 11.32
N THR A 46 -24.26 -27.18 11.63
CA THR A 46 -23.43 -28.39 11.79
C THR A 46 -22.83 -28.84 10.46
N VAL A 47 -23.62 -28.78 9.38
CA VAL A 47 -23.16 -29.12 8.02
C VAL A 47 -22.15 -28.10 7.53
N LEU A 48 -22.40 -26.81 7.82
CA LEU A 48 -21.47 -25.74 7.49
C LEU A 48 -20.12 -25.90 8.22
N LYS A 49 -20.17 -26.15 9.55
CA LYS A 49 -18.97 -26.39 10.37
C LYS A 49 -18.15 -27.58 9.86
N THR A 50 -18.80 -28.71 9.62
CA THR A 50 -18.16 -29.93 9.08
C THR A 50 -17.53 -29.67 7.71
N SER A 51 -18.23 -28.91 6.85
CA SER A 51 -17.72 -28.57 5.52
C SER A 51 -16.48 -27.68 5.60
N ILE A 52 -16.46 -26.71 6.52
CA ILE A 52 -15.28 -25.87 6.78
C ILE A 52 -14.15 -26.72 7.33
N GLU A 53 -14.38 -27.57 8.33
CA GLU A 53 -13.36 -28.46 8.91
C GLU A 53 -12.73 -29.38 7.84
N GLY A 54 -13.53 -29.87 6.89
CA GLY A 54 -13.07 -30.70 5.77
C GLY A 54 -12.25 -29.98 4.68
N ILE A 55 -12.12 -28.65 4.72
CA ILE A 55 -11.20 -27.92 3.84
C ILE A 55 -9.77 -28.06 4.41
N PRO A 56 -8.82 -28.64 3.65
CA PRO A 56 -7.43 -28.72 4.09
C PRO A 56 -6.81 -27.31 4.16
N LEU A 57 -5.72 -27.14 4.89
CA LEU A 57 -4.90 -25.93 4.78
C LEU A 57 -4.29 -25.85 3.38
N LEU A 58 -4.35 -24.70 2.71
CA LEU A 58 -3.74 -24.52 1.39
C LEU A 58 -2.21 -24.62 1.49
N THR A 59 -1.61 -25.53 0.73
CA THR A 59 -0.15 -25.67 0.56
C THR A 59 0.22 -25.58 -0.91
N ASN A 60 1.51 -25.54 -1.23
CA ASN A 60 1.99 -25.50 -2.62
C ASN A 60 1.53 -26.70 -3.47
N ASN A 61 1.22 -27.85 -2.84
CA ASN A 61 0.98 -29.11 -3.54
C ASN A 61 -0.49 -29.57 -3.53
N ASN A 62 -1.39 -28.84 -2.86
CA ASN A 62 -2.78 -29.28 -2.70
C ASN A 62 -3.82 -28.33 -3.29
N TYR A 63 -3.40 -27.36 -4.10
CA TYR A 63 -4.29 -26.32 -4.65
C TYR A 63 -5.55 -26.88 -5.32
N ILE A 64 -5.44 -27.95 -6.11
CA ILE A 64 -6.60 -28.55 -6.79
C ILE A 64 -7.63 -29.07 -5.78
N ILE A 65 -7.19 -29.84 -4.79
CA ILE A 65 -8.05 -30.42 -3.75
C ILE A 65 -8.65 -29.30 -2.89
N TRP A 66 -7.83 -28.35 -2.47
CA TRP A 66 -8.26 -27.19 -1.70
C TRP A 66 -9.34 -26.40 -2.46
N ARG A 67 -9.09 -26.08 -3.73
CA ARG A 67 -10.01 -25.34 -4.60
C ARG A 67 -11.35 -26.06 -4.74
N ILE A 68 -11.33 -27.38 -4.95
CA ILE A 68 -12.56 -28.18 -5.05
C ILE A 68 -13.37 -28.09 -3.75
N ARG A 69 -12.72 -28.25 -2.59
CA ARG A 69 -13.40 -28.20 -1.29
C ARG A 69 -13.99 -26.81 -1.00
N VAL A 70 -13.26 -25.75 -1.33
CA VAL A 70 -13.72 -24.36 -1.20
C VAL A 70 -14.90 -24.07 -2.14
N LEU A 71 -14.85 -24.52 -3.40
CA LEU A 71 -15.96 -24.34 -4.34
C LEU A 71 -17.21 -25.10 -3.90
N ASN A 72 -17.06 -26.30 -3.33
CA ASN A 72 -18.19 -27.06 -2.79
C ASN A 72 -18.83 -26.36 -1.58
N LEU A 73 -18.02 -25.75 -0.71
CA LEU A 73 -18.53 -24.91 0.38
C LEU A 73 -19.31 -23.72 -0.17
N PHE A 74 -18.81 -23.05 -1.21
CA PHE A 74 -19.51 -21.92 -1.83
C PHE A 74 -20.81 -22.32 -2.50
N ASP A 75 -20.89 -23.54 -3.05
CA ASP A 75 -22.13 -24.12 -3.56
C ASP A 75 -23.14 -24.31 -2.41
N LEU A 76 -22.67 -24.87 -1.28
CA LEU A 76 -23.49 -25.14 -0.11
C LEU A 76 -24.13 -23.88 0.49
N ILE A 77 -23.42 -22.74 0.45
CA ILE A 77 -23.92 -21.45 0.95
C ILE A 77 -24.59 -20.59 -0.13
N GLY A 78 -24.71 -21.08 -1.38
CA GLY A 78 -25.38 -20.37 -2.47
C GLY A 78 -24.59 -19.20 -3.07
N LEU A 79 -23.27 -19.13 -2.84
CA LEU A 79 -22.40 -18.05 -3.34
C LEU A 79 -21.58 -18.42 -4.59
N LYS A 80 -21.61 -19.70 -5.01
CA LYS A 80 -20.83 -20.19 -6.15
C LYS A 80 -21.10 -19.44 -7.45
N ASP A 81 -22.37 -19.20 -7.77
CA ASP A 81 -22.74 -18.54 -9.02
C ASP A 81 -22.26 -17.09 -9.08
N GLN A 82 -22.33 -16.37 -7.94
CA GLN A 82 -21.84 -14.99 -7.82
C GLN A 82 -20.32 -14.92 -7.97
N LEU A 83 -19.58 -15.94 -7.50
CA LEU A 83 -18.11 -15.97 -7.61
C LEU A 83 -17.62 -16.35 -9.02
N VAL A 84 -18.36 -17.21 -9.73
CA VAL A 84 -17.87 -17.83 -10.99
C VAL A 84 -18.36 -17.09 -12.23
N LYS A 85 -19.57 -16.52 -12.21
CA LYS A 85 -20.21 -16.00 -13.44
C LYS A 85 -19.92 -14.52 -13.69
N ASP A 86 -19.67 -13.72 -12.67
CA ASP A 86 -19.56 -12.27 -12.83
C ASP A 86 -18.38 -11.72 -12.00
N LYS A 87 -17.46 -11.05 -12.70
CA LYS A 87 -16.23 -10.50 -12.11
C LYS A 87 -16.50 -9.19 -11.33
N ASN A 88 -17.67 -8.58 -11.54
CA ASN A 88 -18.01 -7.28 -10.97
C ASN A 88 -19.11 -7.36 -9.89
N THR A 89 -19.58 -8.56 -9.53
CA THR A 89 -20.60 -8.71 -8.49
C THR A 89 -19.99 -8.37 -7.12
N VAL A 90 -20.60 -7.39 -6.44
CA VAL A 90 -20.25 -7.03 -5.07
C VAL A 90 -21.05 -7.92 -4.12
N PHE A 91 -20.35 -8.74 -3.34
CA PHE A 91 -20.98 -9.53 -2.28
C PHE A 91 -21.56 -8.62 -1.19
N PRO A 92 -22.70 -8.99 -0.57
CA PRO A 92 -23.14 -8.38 0.68
C PRO A 92 -22.01 -8.36 1.73
N ALA A 93 -21.94 -7.32 2.56
CA ALA A 93 -20.82 -7.10 3.49
C ALA A 93 -20.58 -8.30 4.43
N GLU A 94 -21.65 -8.93 4.93
CA GLU A 94 -21.58 -10.10 5.81
C GLU A 94 -21.02 -11.34 5.09
N ASP A 95 -21.48 -11.60 3.87
CA ASP A 95 -20.99 -12.71 3.04
C ASP A 95 -19.50 -12.54 2.72
N ASN A 96 -19.07 -11.31 2.41
CA ASN A 96 -17.67 -10.99 2.17
C ASN A 96 -16.80 -11.19 3.43
N LYS A 97 -17.30 -10.79 4.61
CA LYS A 97 -16.59 -10.98 5.89
C LYS A 97 -16.44 -12.47 6.23
N LEU A 98 -17.49 -13.27 6.04
CA LEU A 98 -17.44 -14.71 6.24
C LEU A 98 -16.45 -15.37 5.27
N LEU A 99 -16.50 -14.99 3.99
CA LEU A 99 -15.60 -15.48 2.95
C LEU A 99 -14.14 -15.22 3.32
N LYS A 100 -13.82 -13.97 3.70
CA LYS A 100 -12.49 -13.56 4.16
C LYS A 100 -12.04 -14.41 5.36
N SER A 101 -12.90 -14.59 6.36
CA SER A 101 -12.58 -15.38 7.56
C SER A 101 -12.26 -16.83 7.24
N ILE A 102 -13.07 -17.49 6.41
CA ILE A 102 -12.86 -18.89 6.01
C ILE A 102 -11.58 -19.04 5.20
N LEU A 103 -11.32 -18.12 4.26
CA LEU A 103 -10.08 -18.13 3.47
C LEU A 103 -8.87 -17.97 4.39
N VAL A 104 -8.85 -16.97 5.27
CA VAL A 104 -7.73 -16.76 6.22
C VAL A 104 -7.53 -17.99 7.11
N ALA A 105 -8.58 -18.57 7.66
CA ALA A 105 -8.51 -19.75 8.53
C ALA A 105 -8.01 -21.02 7.81
N LYS A 106 -8.13 -21.07 6.48
CA LYS A 106 -7.74 -22.22 5.64
C LYS A 106 -6.54 -21.97 4.74
N LEU A 107 -5.83 -20.86 4.96
CA LEU A 107 -4.53 -20.59 4.37
C LEU A 107 -3.43 -21.03 5.33
N ASP A 108 -2.49 -21.82 4.84
CA ASP A 108 -1.31 -22.20 5.62
C ASP A 108 -0.40 -20.99 5.85
N SER A 109 0.12 -20.86 7.07
CA SER A 109 1.06 -19.80 7.46
C SER A 109 2.33 -19.76 6.58
N LEU A 110 2.76 -20.91 6.05
CA LEU A 110 3.86 -21.04 5.11
C LEU A 110 3.52 -20.45 3.74
N VAL A 111 2.28 -20.57 3.28
CA VAL A 111 1.85 -19.91 2.03
C VAL A 111 1.86 -18.40 2.19
N GLN A 112 1.41 -17.88 3.35
CA GLN A 112 1.51 -16.45 3.65
C GLN A 112 2.97 -15.98 3.68
N THR A 113 3.83 -16.72 4.39
CA THR A 113 5.27 -16.39 4.52
C THR A 113 5.98 -16.44 3.16
N ASN A 114 5.71 -17.47 2.34
CA ASN A 114 6.26 -17.59 1.00
C ASN A 114 5.80 -16.44 0.10
N ASN A 115 4.54 -16.05 0.18
CA ASN A 115 4.04 -14.92 -0.60
C ASN A 115 4.69 -13.60 -0.16
N LYS A 116 4.82 -13.35 1.15
CA LYS A 116 5.59 -12.22 1.69
C LYS A 116 7.01 -12.18 1.14
N ALA A 117 7.72 -13.31 1.20
CA ALA A 117 9.09 -13.44 0.71
C ALA A 117 9.19 -13.20 -0.81
N ARG A 118 8.24 -13.72 -1.60
CA ARG A 118 8.23 -13.54 -3.06
C ARG A 118 8.02 -12.08 -3.47
N VAL A 119 7.09 -11.38 -2.83
CA VAL A 119 6.85 -9.96 -3.12
C VAL A 119 8.07 -9.13 -2.75
N PHE A 120 8.67 -9.39 -1.58
CA PHE A 120 9.88 -8.70 -1.16
C PHE A 120 11.08 -8.99 -2.06
N GLN A 121 11.29 -10.25 -2.45
CA GLN A 121 12.32 -10.59 -3.43
C GLN A 121 12.07 -9.90 -4.78
N SER A 122 10.83 -9.87 -5.27
CA SER A 122 10.50 -9.18 -6.51
C SER A 122 10.82 -7.69 -6.43
N PHE A 123 10.56 -7.06 -5.28
CA PHE A 123 10.94 -5.68 -5.02
C PHE A 123 12.47 -5.52 -5.06
N LEU A 124 13.23 -6.34 -4.33
CA LEU A 124 14.69 -6.25 -4.28
C LEU A 124 15.36 -6.41 -5.65
N HIS A 125 14.91 -7.37 -6.46
CA HIS A 125 15.51 -7.66 -7.77
C HIS A 125 15.07 -6.72 -8.88
N THR A 126 14.11 -5.81 -8.64
CA THR A 126 13.73 -4.81 -9.64
C THR A 126 14.80 -3.72 -9.70
N PRO A 127 15.48 -3.54 -10.84
CA PRO A 127 16.54 -2.53 -10.99
C PRO A 127 15.96 -1.15 -11.28
N TYR A 128 16.79 -0.13 -11.13
CA TYR A 128 16.50 1.22 -11.61
C TYR A 128 16.57 1.30 -13.15
N THR A 129 15.61 2.00 -13.76
CA THR A 129 15.54 2.23 -15.22
C THR A 129 15.79 3.70 -15.56
N SER A 130 17.04 4.04 -15.94
CA SER A 130 17.44 5.42 -16.26
C SER A 130 16.65 6.05 -17.41
N ASN A 131 16.18 5.25 -18.37
CA ASN A 131 15.42 5.73 -19.53
C ASN A 131 13.92 5.91 -19.24
N ASP A 132 13.44 5.44 -18.09
CA ASP A 132 12.03 5.47 -17.72
C ASP A 132 11.89 5.68 -16.20
N ILE A 133 12.19 6.90 -15.78
CA ILE A 133 12.10 7.32 -14.37
C ILE A 133 10.64 7.24 -13.90
N THR A 134 9.67 7.62 -14.75
CA THR A 134 8.24 7.57 -14.44
C THR A 134 7.74 6.14 -14.24
N GLY A 135 8.17 5.20 -15.09
CA GLY A 135 7.86 3.78 -14.93
C GLY A 135 8.51 3.18 -13.69
N PHE A 136 9.73 3.59 -13.35
CA PHE A 136 10.37 3.22 -12.09
C PHE A 136 9.56 3.71 -10.89
N ILE A 137 9.19 5.00 -10.84
CA ILE A 137 8.36 5.57 -9.76
C ILE A 137 7.05 4.79 -9.59
N THR A 138 6.36 4.54 -10.70
CA THR A 138 5.10 3.78 -10.70
C THR A 138 5.29 2.36 -10.15
N THR A 139 6.38 1.71 -10.55
CA THR A 139 6.73 0.35 -10.10
C THR A 139 7.01 0.33 -8.60
N MET A 140 7.77 1.30 -8.08
CA MET A 140 8.08 1.39 -6.65
C MET A 140 6.84 1.67 -5.79
N LYS A 141 5.94 2.56 -6.22
CA LYS A 141 4.63 2.75 -5.54
C LYS A 141 3.78 1.48 -5.58
N GLY A 142 3.80 0.77 -6.71
CA GLY A 142 3.12 -0.53 -6.84
C GLY A 142 3.69 -1.59 -5.90
N PHE A 143 5.00 -1.59 -5.64
CA PHE A 143 5.60 -2.48 -4.64
C PHE A 143 5.29 -2.06 -3.22
N GLN A 144 5.30 -0.76 -2.90
CA GLN A 144 4.90 -0.24 -1.59
C GLN A 144 3.51 -0.75 -1.20
N ALA A 145 2.53 -0.58 -2.10
CA ALA A 145 1.17 -1.07 -1.87
C ALA A 145 1.12 -2.58 -1.66
N ARG A 146 1.78 -3.36 -2.54
CA ARG A 146 1.80 -4.83 -2.44
C ARG A 146 2.50 -5.34 -1.18
N LEU A 147 3.58 -4.69 -0.73
CA LEU A 147 4.31 -5.06 0.47
C LEU A 147 3.44 -4.86 1.72
N ILE A 148 2.72 -3.73 1.79
CA ILE A 148 1.75 -3.47 2.86
C ILE A 148 0.62 -4.50 2.81
N GLU A 149 0.09 -4.78 1.62
CA GLU A 149 -1.01 -5.73 1.42
C GLU A 149 -0.64 -7.16 1.87
N VAL A 150 0.57 -7.64 1.56
CA VAL A 150 1.01 -8.95 2.03
C VAL A 150 1.38 -8.96 3.51
N GLY A 151 1.41 -7.81 4.19
CA GLY A 151 1.67 -7.67 5.63
C GLY A 151 3.15 -7.51 5.99
N TRP A 152 3.94 -6.84 5.16
CA TRP A 152 5.23 -6.30 5.58
C TRP A 152 5.03 -4.96 6.30
N GLU A 153 5.69 -4.82 7.44
CA GLU A 153 5.78 -3.57 8.18
C GLU A 153 7.21 -3.05 8.06
N PHE A 154 7.35 -1.76 7.74
CA PHE A 154 8.64 -1.08 7.66
C PHE A 154 8.62 0.14 8.59
N PRO A 155 9.77 0.51 9.17
CA PRO A 155 9.97 1.87 9.67
C PRO A 155 9.66 2.90 8.59
N ALA A 156 9.29 4.13 8.99
CA ALA A 156 8.87 5.19 8.07
C ALA A 156 9.92 5.51 6.98
N ASP A 157 11.19 5.32 7.30
CA ASP A 157 12.38 5.58 6.48
C ASP A 157 12.97 4.31 5.82
N GLY A 158 12.73 3.13 6.39
CA GLY A 158 13.38 1.89 5.95
C GLY A 158 13.18 1.56 4.47
N LEU A 159 11.95 1.77 3.96
CA LEU A 159 11.65 1.51 2.55
C LEU A 159 12.28 2.55 1.61
N GLY A 160 12.43 3.80 2.04
CA GLY A 160 13.07 4.84 1.24
C GLY A 160 14.57 4.58 1.07
N HIS A 161 15.26 4.15 2.12
CA HIS A 161 16.66 3.71 2.03
C HIS A 161 16.84 2.50 1.10
N LEU A 162 15.93 1.54 1.12
CA LEU A 162 15.93 0.40 0.18
C LEU A 162 15.71 0.83 -1.28
N VAL A 163 14.96 1.91 -1.52
CA VAL A 163 14.80 2.48 -2.88
C VAL A 163 16.09 3.18 -3.31
N LEU A 164 16.73 3.95 -2.41
CA LEU A 164 17.99 4.63 -2.70
C LEU A 164 19.12 3.67 -3.05
N ASP A 165 19.19 2.51 -2.40
CA ASP A 165 20.20 1.47 -2.69
C ASP A 165 20.14 0.97 -4.14
N LYS A 166 19.00 1.13 -4.82
CA LYS A 166 18.83 0.75 -6.23
C LYS A 166 19.46 1.73 -7.20
N PHE A 167 19.87 2.91 -6.75
CA PHE A 167 20.32 3.97 -7.63
C PHE A 167 21.71 3.66 -8.19
N PRO A 168 21.90 3.79 -9.52
CA PRO A 168 23.22 3.64 -10.11
C PRO A 168 24.14 4.80 -9.68
N PRO A 169 25.48 4.64 -9.79
CA PRO A 169 26.43 5.67 -9.34
C PRO A 169 26.25 7.06 -9.96
N ASN A 170 25.67 7.15 -11.16
CA ASN A 170 25.37 8.43 -11.81
C ASN A 170 24.20 9.20 -11.16
N MET A 171 23.51 8.60 -10.18
CA MET A 171 22.44 9.22 -9.40
C MET A 171 22.89 9.59 -7.97
N ASN A 172 24.18 9.44 -7.65
CA ASN A 172 24.72 9.73 -6.31
C ASN A 172 24.42 11.16 -5.85
N THR A 173 24.50 12.15 -6.74
CA THR A 173 24.16 13.54 -6.38
C THR A 173 22.73 13.70 -5.87
N ILE A 174 21.77 12.95 -6.45
CA ILE A 174 20.37 12.98 -6.01
C ILE A 174 20.21 12.20 -4.71
N ALA A 175 20.86 11.04 -4.60
CA ALA A 175 20.87 10.25 -3.37
C ALA A 175 21.43 11.08 -2.19
N ASP A 176 22.55 11.78 -2.40
CA ASP A 176 23.18 12.67 -1.42
C ASP A 176 22.26 13.84 -1.06
N MET A 177 21.61 14.47 -2.04
CA MET A 177 20.65 15.54 -1.78
C MET A 177 19.48 15.06 -0.89
N ILE A 178 18.98 13.84 -1.12
CA ILE A 178 17.90 13.26 -0.32
C ILE A 178 18.38 12.98 1.10
N THR A 179 19.53 12.32 1.26
CA THR A 179 20.07 11.91 2.58
C THR A 179 20.53 13.11 3.42
N HIS A 180 20.99 14.19 2.80
CA HIS A 180 21.39 15.42 3.48
C HIS A 180 20.29 16.48 3.55
N SER A 181 19.05 16.16 3.17
CA SER A 181 17.92 17.11 3.21
C SER A 181 17.44 17.47 4.63
N GLY A 182 17.92 16.75 5.65
CA GLY A 182 17.49 16.89 7.04
C GLY A 182 16.07 16.39 7.31
N LYS A 183 15.41 15.76 6.32
CA LYS A 183 14.09 15.13 6.43
C LYS A 183 14.22 13.61 6.46
N ASP A 184 13.21 12.95 7.02
CA ASP A 184 13.12 11.49 6.98
C ASP A 184 13.11 10.98 5.53
N VAL A 185 13.92 9.96 5.25
CA VAL A 185 14.08 9.35 3.93
C VAL A 185 12.94 8.36 3.69
N THR A 186 11.72 8.88 3.53
CA THR A 186 10.55 8.06 3.20
C THR A 186 10.56 7.69 1.70
N ILE A 187 9.87 6.61 1.34
CA ILE A 187 9.70 6.24 -0.07
C ILE A 187 9.08 7.38 -0.88
N ASP A 188 8.06 8.05 -0.35
CA ASP A 188 7.42 9.17 -1.05
C ASP A 188 8.40 10.34 -1.27
N SER A 189 9.24 10.66 -0.28
CA SER A 189 10.29 11.66 -0.42
C SER A 189 11.26 11.31 -1.56
N VAL A 190 11.73 10.06 -1.61
CA VAL A 190 12.64 9.59 -2.68
C VAL A 190 11.97 9.69 -4.05
N LEU A 191 10.72 9.24 -4.16
CA LEU A 191 9.97 9.23 -5.41
C LEU A 191 9.61 10.64 -5.90
N ASP A 192 9.35 11.58 -4.99
CA ASP A 192 9.08 12.98 -5.31
C ASP A 192 10.34 13.69 -5.84
N HIS A 193 11.52 13.42 -5.25
CA HIS A 193 12.79 13.92 -5.78
C HIS A 193 13.10 13.36 -7.17
N LEU A 194 12.80 12.08 -7.42
CA LEU A 194 12.92 11.49 -8.76
C LEU A 194 11.96 12.12 -9.77
N ARG A 195 10.73 12.40 -9.35
CA ARG A 195 9.74 13.08 -10.19
C ARG A 195 10.22 14.48 -10.59
N LEU A 196 10.68 15.26 -9.63
CA LEU A 196 11.26 16.58 -9.89
C LEU A 196 12.48 16.49 -10.82
N HIS A 197 13.32 15.48 -10.65
CA HIS A 197 14.46 15.26 -11.53
C HIS A 197 14.03 14.96 -12.98
N ALA A 198 13.04 14.09 -13.17
CA ALA A 198 12.49 13.78 -14.49
C ALA A 198 11.87 15.02 -15.17
N ASP A 199 11.09 15.80 -14.41
CA ASP A 199 10.48 17.04 -14.91
C ASP A 199 11.56 18.06 -15.32
N ASN A 200 12.62 18.21 -14.52
CA ASN A 200 13.75 19.07 -14.83
C ASN A 200 14.50 18.62 -16.10
N GLN A 201 14.70 17.31 -16.30
CA GLN A 201 15.30 16.80 -17.53
C GLN A 201 14.45 17.15 -18.77
N HIS A 202 13.13 17.00 -18.66
CA HIS A 202 12.20 17.31 -19.75
C HIS A 202 12.20 18.81 -20.11
N VAL A 203 12.23 19.69 -19.11
CA VAL A 203 12.33 21.15 -19.32
C VAL A 203 13.66 21.51 -19.98
N ARG A 204 14.78 20.89 -19.59
CA ARG A 204 16.10 21.12 -20.21
C ARG A 204 16.17 20.65 -21.66
N ALA A 205 15.50 19.54 -22.00
CA ALA A 205 15.41 19.06 -23.37
C ALA A 205 14.53 19.96 -24.27
N SER A 206 13.57 20.68 -23.67
CA SER A 206 12.61 21.54 -24.38
C SER A 206 13.06 23.02 -24.47
N GLY A 207 14.00 23.46 -23.62
CA GLY A 207 14.45 24.85 -23.53
C GLY A 207 15.78 25.11 -24.26
N SER A 208 15.84 26.17 -25.06
CA SER A 208 17.04 26.67 -25.76
C SER A 208 18.05 27.38 -24.81
N GLY A 209 18.18 26.92 -23.56
CA GLY A 209 18.93 27.62 -22.51
C GLY A 209 20.23 26.91 -22.12
N THR A 210 21.37 27.57 -22.32
CA THR A 210 22.73 27.11 -22.00
C THR A 210 23.09 27.07 -20.50
N LYS A 211 22.12 27.04 -19.58
CA LYS A 211 22.42 27.04 -18.14
C LYS A 211 22.57 25.61 -17.61
N SER A 212 23.80 25.31 -17.20
CA SER A 212 24.25 24.04 -16.62
C SER A 212 23.75 23.77 -15.20
N ASP A 213 23.09 24.73 -14.54
CA ASP A 213 22.75 24.59 -13.12
C ASP A 213 21.43 23.82 -12.92
N PRO A 214 21.40 22.79 -12.06
CA PRO A 214 20.16 22.15 -11.68
C PRO A 214 19.33 23.11 -10.81
N ILE A 215 18.10 23.41 -11.23
CA ILE A 215 17.11 24.04 -10.35
C ILE A 215 16.66 22.96 -9.36
N THR A 216 17.41 22.78 -8.27
CA THR A 216 16.97 22.02 -7.10
C THR A 216 16.13 22.95 -6.24
N LEU A 217 14.80 22.86 -6.34
CA LEU A 217 13.83 23.66 -5.59
C LEU A 217 13.73 23.23 -4.10
N PHE A 218 14.81 22.71 -3.52
CA PHE A 218 14.89 22.23 -2.15
C PHE A 218 16.11 22.72 -1.36
N THR A 219 16.76 23.82 -1.77
CA THR A 219 17.52 24.60 -0.79
C THR A 219 16.52 25.44 0.01
N ASN A 220 16.05 24.92 1.14
CA ASN A 220 15.45 25.76 2.20
C ASN A 220 16.54 26.57 2.93
N GLU A 221 17.47 27.12 2.17
CA GLU A 221 18.30 28.23 2.58
C GLU A 221 17.79 29.38 1.75
N VAL A 222 17.05 30.30 2.37
CA VAL A 222 16.71 31.58 1.75
C VAL A 222 18.03 32.18 1.33
N ASP A 223 18.33 32.22 0.02
CA ASP A 223 19.59 32.80 -0.45
C ASP A 223 19.61 34.25 0.01
N THR A 224 20.45 34.58 0.99
CA THR A 224 20.55 35.91 1.60
C THR A 224 21.60 36.78 0.89
N ARG A 225 22.22 36.27 -0.19
CA ARG A 225 23.30 36.99 -0.89
C ARG A 225 22.72 38.10 -1.78
N CYS A 226 23.38 39.26 -1.76
CA CYS A 226 23.08 40.40 -2.62
C CYS A 226 23.82 40.28 -3.96
N LYS A 227 23.31 40.94 -5.01
CA LYS A 227 23.93 41.00 -6.35
C LYS A 227 24.45 42.40 -6.61
N ARG A 228 25.47 42.56 -7.47
CA ARG A 228 26.01 43.88 -7.82
C ARG A 228 24.90 44.79 -8.36
N GLY A 229 24.63 45.89 -7.68
CA GLY A 229 23.55 46.83 -7.98
C GLY A 229 22.16 46.45 -7.46
N ALA A 230 22.02 45.40 -6.62
CA ALA A 230 20.73 44.99 -6.06
C ALA A 230 20.86 44.39 -4.65
N HIS A 231 20.15 44.97 -3.68
CA HIS A 231 20.03 44.42 -2.33
C HIS A 231 18.96 43.33 -2.24
N ASN A 232 19.26 42.31 -1.44
CA ASN A 232 18.34 41.23 -1.14
C ASN A 232 17.68 41.52 0.21
N THR A 233 16.35 41.62 0.24
CA THR A 233 15.60 41.95 1.45
C THR A 233 15.64 40.86 2.52
N ALA A 234 16.08 39.65 2.16
CA ALA A 234 16.36 38.57 3.11
C ALA A 234 17.81 38.58 3.61
N ALA A 235 18.64 39.55 3.22
CA ALA A 235 20.00 39.67 3.71
C ALA A 235 20.04 40.06 5.19
N ASN A 236 21.08 39.61 5.90
CA ASN A 236 21.26 39.90 7.33
C ASN A 236 21.86 41.31 7.60
N HIS A 237 21.68 42.24 6.66
CA HIS A 237 22.11 43.64 6.74
C HIS A 237 21.07 44.53 6.06
N THR A 238 21.05 45.82 6.40
CA THR A 238 20.16 46.80 5.77
C THR A 238 20.68 47.24 4.40
N GLU A 239 19.79 47.70 3.52
CA GLU A 239 20.13 48.18 2.18
C GLU A 239 21.26 49.22 2.17
N GLU A 240 21.22 50.13 3.14
CA GLU A 240 22.22 51.20 3.36
C GLU A 240 23.64 50.65 3.58
N ASN A 241 23.76 49.47 4.18
CA ASN A 241 25.04 48.82 4.50
C ASN A 241 25.43 47.75 3.47
N CYS A 242 24.76 47.70 2.32
CA CYS A 242 24.98 46.70 1.30
C CYS A 242 26.18 47.07 0.42
N TRP A 243 27.31 46.38 0.62
CA TRP A 243 28.52 46.52 -0.21
C TRP A 243 28.27 46.30 -1.71
N PHE A 244 27.25 45.52 -2.09
CA PHE A 244 26.93 45.30 -3.49
C PHE A 244 26.13 46.43 -4.15
N LEU A 245 25.49 47.31 -3.36
CA LEU A 245 24.87 48.56 -3.83
C LEU A 245 25.82 49.75 -3.73
N HIS A 246 26.63 49.78 -2.67
CA HIS A 246 27.59 50.83 -2.36
C HIS A 246 28.98 50.20 -2.14
N PRO A 247 29.67 49.80 -3.23
CA PRO A 247 31.00 49.18 -3.15
C PRO A 247 32.12 50.16 -2.75
#